data_AF-D2I2J7-F1
#
_entry.id   AF-D2I2J7-F1
#
_cell.length_a   1.000
_cell.length_b   1.000
_cell.length_c   1.000
_cell.angle_alpha   90.00
_cell.angle_beta   90.00
_cell.angle_gamma   90.00
#
_symmetry.space_group_name_H-M   'P 1'
#
loop_
_entity.id
_entity.type
_entity.pdbx_description
1 polymer ?
#
loop_
_entity_poly.entity_id
_entity_poly.type
_entity_poly.pdbx_seq_one_letter_code
_entity_poly.pdbx_strand_id
1 'polypeptide(L)' 'LLSPSQTIDQFEYDGCDNCDAYLQMKGNREMVYDCTSSSFDG' A
#
# COMPACT_ATOMS: atom_id res chain seq x y z
N LEU A 1 6.73 3.61 1.33
CA LEU A 1 6.50 2.25 1.91
C LEU A 1 5.75 1.37 0.91
N LEU A 2 6.31 1.15 -0.29
CA LEU A 2 6.10 -0.13 -0.98
C LEU A 2 7.13 -1.08 -0.38
N SER A 3 6.67 -2.07 0.37
CA SER A 3 7.51 -3.22 0.69
C SER A 3 7.80 -3.94 -0.64
N PRO A 4 9.02 -4.42 -0.91
CA PRO A 4 9.30 -5.18 -2.14
C PRO A 4 8.40 -6.43 -2.29
N SER A 5 7.72 -6.84 -1.23
CA SER A 5 6.78 -7.95 -1.18
C SER A 5 5.36 -7.65 -1.65
N GLN A 6 4.94 -6.38 -1.84
CA GLN A 6 3.58 -6.04 -2.29
C GLN A 6 3.61 -5.01 -3.43
N THR A 7 2.82 -5.22 -4.48
CA THR A 7 2.65 -4.26 -5.59
C THR A 7 1.50 -3.27 -5.31
N ILE A 8 1.42 -2.18 -6.08
CA ILE A 8 0.31 -1.21 -5.96
C ILE A 8 -1.06 -1.91 -6.10
N ASP A 9 -1.20 -2.82 -7.07
CA ASP A 9 -2.48 -3.52 -7.27
C ASP A 9 -2.81 -4.46 -6.11
N GLN A 10 -1.79 -5.04 -5.44
CA GLN A 10 -2.00 -5.82 -4.21
C GLN A 10 -2.41 -4.92 -3.04
N PHE A 11 -1.81 -3.74 -2.88
CA PHE A 11 -2.27 -2.79 -1.86
C PHE A 11 -3.71 -2.32 -2.11
N GLU A 12 -4.11 -2.14 -3.36
CA GLU A 12 -5.49 -1.76 -3.71
C GLU A 12 -6.46 -2.91 -3.43
N TYR A 13 -6.12 -4.15 -3.80
CA TYR A 13 -7.05 -5.27 -3.68
C TYR A 13 -7.10 -5.89 -2.28
N ASP A 14 -5.94 -6.09 -1.67
CA ASP A 14 -5.80 -6.79 -0.40
C ASP A 14 -5.63 -5.84 0.80
N GLY A 15 -5.22 -4.59 0.54
CA GLY A 15 -4.83 -3.65 1.60
C GLY A 15 -3.39 -3.91 2.06
N CYS A 16 -2.95 -3.17 3.08
CA CYS A 16 -1.64 -3.40 3.70
C CYS A 16 -1.74 -4.42 4.86
N ASP A 17 -1.03 -5.54 4.76
CA ASP A 17 -1.07 -6.63 5.75
C ASP A 17 -0.87 -6.16 7.20
N ASN A 18 -0.02 -5.16 7.42
CA ASN A 18 0.33 -4.66 8.76
C ASN A 18 -0.42 -3.39 9.16
N CYS A 19 -0.92 -2.63 8.19
CA CYS A 19 -1.35 -1.25 8.41
C CYS A 19 -2.79 -0.98 7.98
N ASP A 20 -3.48 -1.91 7.31
CA ASP A 20 -4.81 -1.66 6.75
C ASP A 20 -5.85 -1.29 7.81
N ALA A 21 -5.72 -1.83 9.03
CA ALA A 21 -6.56 -1.44 10.17
C ALA A 21 -6.57 0.07 10.43
N TYR A 22 -5.48 0.78 10.12
CA TYR A 22 -5.34 2.22 10.32
C TYR A 22 -5.45 3.02 9.02
N LEU A 23 -4.87 2.52 7.93
CA LEU A 23 -4.79 3.23 6.66
C LEU A 23 -6.01 3.00 5.75
N GLN A 24 -6.73 1.88 5.92
CA GLN A 24 -7.99 1.58 5.22
C GLN A 24 -7.90 1.82 3.71
N MET A 25 -6.88 1.22 3.09
CA MET A 25 -6.48 1.51 1.70
C MET A 25 -7.12 0.55 0.69
N LYS A 26 -7.70 -0.55 1.19
CA LYS A 26 -8.38 -1.56 0.38
C LYS A 26 -9.53 -0.94 -0.42
N GLY A 27 -9.50 -1.13 -1.74
CA GLY A 27 -10.44 -0.59 -2.71
C GLY A 27 -10.27 0.90 -2.98
N ASN A 28 -9.23 1.55 -2.45
CA ASN A 28 -8.99 2.99 -2.61
C ASN A 28 -7.60 3.26 -3.20
N ARG A 29 -7.54 3.29 -4.54
CA ARG A 29 -6.29 3.48 -5.28
C ARG A 29 -5.60 4.82 -5.00
N GLU A 30 -6.35 5.90 -4.75
CA GLU A 30 -5.76 7.20 -4.38
C GLU A 30 -5.02 7.10 -3.05
N MET A 31 -5.65 6.48 -2.03
CA MET A 31 -5.00 6.25 -0.73
C MET A 31 -3.74 5.38 -0.85
N VAL A 32 -3.74 4.42 -1.77
CA VAL A 32 -2.53 3.62 -2.06
C VAL A 32 -1.40 4.51 -2.59
N TYR A 33 -1.67 5.42 -3.53
CA TYR A 33 -0.64 6.34 -4.02
C TYR A 33 -0.16 7.34 -2.97
N ASP A 34 -1.03 7.83 -2.09
CA ASP A 34 -0.67 8.80 -1.06
C ASP A 34 0.16 8.19 0.08
N CYS A 35 -0.12 6.93 0.43
CA CYS A 35 0.50 6.28 1.59
C CYS A 35 1.64 5.33 1.20
N THR A 36 1.74 4.93 -0.07
CA THR A 36 2.86 4.10 -0.56
C THR A 36 3.86 4.95 -1.34
N SER A 37 5.10 4.48 -1.45
CA SER A 37 6.14 5.17 -2.23
C SER A 37 6.99 4.11 -2.91
N SER A 38 7.19 4.28 -4.21
CA SER A 38 7.96 3.38 -5.08
C SER A 38 9.47 3.55 -4.92
N SER A 39 9.89 4.59 -4.21
CA SER A 39 11.30 4.83 -3.88
C SER A 39 11.57 4.26 -2.49
N PHE A 40 12.31 3.17 -2.46
CA PHE A 40 12.87 2.61 -1.23
C PHE A 40 14.40 2.68 -1.33
N ASP A 41 15.04 3.28 -0.34
CA ASP A 41 16.46 3.11 -0.09
C ASP A 41 16.57 2.04 1.01
N GLY A 42 17.35 0.99 0.73
CA GLY A 42 17.50 -0.18 1.60
C GLY A 42 18.31 0.10 2.86
#